data_AF-A0AAD4IPW2-F1
#
_entry.id   AF-A0AAD4IPW2-F1
#
_cell.length_a   1.000
_cell.length_b   1.000
_cell.length_c   1.000
_cell.angle_alpha   90.00
_cell.angle_beta   90.00
_cell.angle_gamma   90.00
#
_symmetry.space_group_name_H-M   'P 1'
#
loop_
_entity.id
_entity.type
_entity.pdbx_description
1 polymer ?
#
loop_
_entity_poly.entity_id
_entity_poly.type
_entity_poly.pdbx_seq_one_letter_code
_entity_poly.pdbx_strand_id
1 'polypeptide(L)'
;MGSLANQTLPMINFSEENFKAGSSSWVSTSKDVVRALEDYGCFIATHTNFSSQLHEAIFRASKELFDLPTHLKTLNTSDKPSHGYVGQDAIKPLREALGIEDATTEEGVQRFTTLLWPSGNDSFHETVVEYSKVVGGLDGVVIRMVCEVYGIRSSYESLHMKRRRTFFDS
;
A
#
# COMPACT_ATOMS: atom_id res chain seq x y z
N MET A 1 -38.52 7.70 -1.30
CA MET A 1 -37.29 7.20 -1.94
C MET A 1 -36.37 8.39 -2.12
N GLY A 2 -35.31 8.47 -1.31
CA GLY A 2 -34.31 9.53 -1.43
C GLY A 2 -33.44 9.28 -2.65
N SER A 3 -33.38 10.26 -3.55
CA SER A 3 -32.41 10.29 -4.63
C SER A 3 -31.01 10.16 -4.02
N LEU A 4 -30.29 9.07 -4.31
CA LEU A 4 -28.84 9.05 -4.14
C LEU A 4 -28.30 10.19 -5.01
N ALA A 5 -27.89 11.30 -4.39
CA ALA A 5 -27.09 12.28 -5.09
C ALA A 5 -25.93 11.53 -5.75
N ASN A 6 -25.54 11.93 -6.97
CA ASN A 6 -24.30 11.46 -7.58
C ASN A 6 -23.13 11.90 -6.70
N GLN A 7 -22.85 11.12 -5.65
CA GLN A 7 -21.77 11.39 -4.70
C GLN A 7 -20.46 11.01 -5.38
N THR A 8 -19.83 11.99 -5.99
CA THR A 8 -18.44 11.87 -6.43
C THR A 8 -17.55 11.87 -5.20
N LEU A 9 -16.71 10.85 -5.07
CA LEU A 9 -15.73 10.79 -3.99
C LEU A 9 -14.82 12.03 -4.02
N PRO A 10 -14.42 12.57 -2.86
CA PRO A 10 -13.44 13.63 -2.80
C PRO A 10 -12.14 13.21 -3.50
N MET A 11 -11.59 14.11 -4.31
CA MET A 11 -10.28 13.92 -4.95
C MET A 11 -9.29 14.84 -4.26
N ILE A 12 -8.20 14.27 -3.74
CA ILE A 12 -7.16 14.98 -3.03
C ILE A 12 -5.85 14.80 -3.79
N ASN A 13 -5.26 15.92 -4.19
CA ASN A 13 -3.98 15.92 -4.90
C ASN A 13 -2.82 15.98 -3.90
N PHE A 14 -1.89 15.05 -4.02
CA PHE A 14 -0.66 14.96 -3.23
C PHE A 14 0.55 15.32 -4.08
N SER A 15 1.35 16.26 -3.57
CA SER A 15 2.54 16.80 -4.22
C SER A 15 3.55 17.24 -3.16
N GLU A 16 4.74 17.66 -3.57
CA GLU A 16 5.79 18.10 -2.63
C GLU A 16 5.33 19.22 -1.68
N GLU A 17 4.42 20.09 -2.12
CA GLU A 17 3.93 21.22 -1.32
C GLU A 17 3.14 20.80 -0.08
N ASN A 18 2.34 19.73 -0.20
CA ASN A 18 1.53 19.21 0.89
C ASN A 18 2.15 18.03 1.60
N PHE A 19 3.41 17.71 1.31
CA PHE A 19 4.21 16.75 2.08
C PHE A 19 5.01 17.41 3.21
N LYS A 20 5.18 18.73 3.14
CA LYS A 20 5.92 19.49 4.15
C LYS A 20 5.05 19.76 5.38
N ALA A 21 5.26 18.97 6.43
CA ALA A 21 4.60 19.15 7.72
C ALA A 21 4.71 20.60 8.22
N GLY A 22 3.59 21.14 8.71
CA GLY A 22 3.49 22.52 9.20
C GLY A 22 3.32 23.60 8.12
N SER A 23 3.36 23.27 6.83
CA SER A 23 2.98 24.23 5.78
C SER A 23 1.47 24.51 5.80
N SER A 24 1.04 25.65 5.24
CA SER A 24 -0.39 25.95 5.07
C SER A 24 -1.09 24.89 4.22
N SER A 25 -0.41 24.42 3.15
CA SER A 25 -0.91 23.34 2.29
C SER A 25 -1.06 22.02 3.04
N TRP A 26 -0.12 21.66 3.91
CA TRP A 26 -0.23 20.48 4.79
C TRP A 26 -1.44 20.58 5.71
N VAL A 27 -1.62 21.71 6.40
CA VAL A 27 -2.72 21.90 7.35
C VAL A 27 -4.07 21.85 6.64
N SER A 28 -4.20 22.47 5.46
CA SER A 28 -5.44 22.40 4.67
C SER A 28 -5.71 20.97 4.19
N THR A 29 -4.73 20.34 3.54
CA THR A 29 -4.85 18.98 3.02
C THR A 29 -5.19 17.98 4.12
N SER A 30 -4.60 18.12 5.31
CA SER A 30 -4.89 17.25 6.46
C SER A 30 -6.35 17.32 6.88
N LYS A 31 -6.94 18.52 6.88
CA LYS A 31 -8.37 18.70 7.19
C LYS A 31 -9.25 18.07 6.12
N ASP A 32 -8.89 18.23 4.85
CA ASP A 32 -9.64 17.65 3.73
C ASP A 32 -9.59 16.12 3.75
N VAL A 33 -8.42 15.53 4.05
CA VAL A 33 -8.24 14.09 4.27
C VAL A 33 -9.14 13.58 5.39
N VAL A 34 -9.11 14.21 6.56
CA VAL A 34 -9.92 13.77 7.71
C VAL A 34 -11.41 13.86 7.39
N ARG A 35 -11.86 14.99 6.82
CA ARG A 35 -13.27 15.15 6.40
C ARG A 35 -13.70 14.10 5.39
N ALA A 36 -12.88 13.80 4.39
CA ALA A 36 -13.22 12.77 3.40
C ALA A 36 -13.33 11.38 4.04
N LEU A 37 -12.45 11.06 5.00
CA LEU A 37 -12.52 9.80 5.74
C LEU A 37 -13.73 9.76 6.70
N GLU A 38 -14.11 10.87 7.32
CA GLU A 38 -15.28 10.97 8.20
C GLU A 38 -16.60 10.87 7.42
N ASP A 39 -16.71 11.60 6.30
CA ASP A 39 -17.96 11.71 5.52
C ASP A 39 -18.18 10.53 4.57
N TYR A 40 -17.10 9.98 3.97
CA TYR A 40 -17.17 8.97 2.91
C TYR A 40 -16.45 7.67 3.25
N GLY A 41 -15.59 7.64 4.27
CA GLY A 41 -14.72 6.50 4.57
C GLY A 41 -13.54 6.32 3.60
N CYS A 42 -13.47 7.11 2.52
CA CYS A 42 -12.39 7.06 1.53
C CYS A 42 -12.32 8.34 0.67
N PHE A 43 -11.25 8.45 -0.12
CA PHE A 43 -11.06 9.49 -1.13
C PHE A 43 -10.21 8.95 -2.28
N ILE A 44 -10.24 9.65 -3.41
CA ILE A 44 -9.34 9.39 -4.55
C ILE A 44 -8.08 10.23 -4.35
N ALA A 45 -6.92 9.59 -4.28
CA ALA A 45 -5.64 10.27 -4.22
C ALA A 45 -5.03 10.40 -5.62
N THR A 46 -4.63 11.61 -6.01
CA THR A 46 -3.72 11.80 -7.14
C THR A 46 -2.33 12.12 -6.61
N HIS A 47 -1.29 11.58 -7.24
CA HIS A 47 0.08 11.74 -6.75
C HIS A 47 1.04 11.90 -7.93
N THR A 48 1.86 12.95 -7.94
CA THR A 48 2.75 13.26 -9.08
C THR A 48 3.73 12.13 -9.39
N ASN A 49 4.22 11.43 -8.37
CA ASN A 49 5.15 10.31 -8.55
C ASN A 49 4.46 8.99 -8.93
N PHE A 50 3.13 8.95 -8.99
CA PHE A 50 2.42 7.78 -9.50
C PHE A 50 2.14 7.96 -11.00
N SER A 51 3.16 7.69 -11.81
CA SER A 51 3.10 7.87 -13.26
C SER A 51 2.23 6.81 -13.94
N SER A 52 1.69 7.12 -15.13
CA SER A 52 0.98 6.12 -15.96
C SER A 52 1.88 4.94 -16.33
N GLN A 53 3.20 5.17 -16.48
CA GLN A 53 4.16 4.11 -16.76
C GLN A 53 4.28 3.14 -15.58
N LEU A 54 4.40 3.64 -14.34
CA LEU A 54 4.45 2.80 -13.15
C LEU A 54 3.13 2.04 -12.93
N HIS A 55 2.00 2.69 -13.24
CA HIS A 55 0.69 2.05 -13.24
C HIS A 55 0.63 0.87 -14.23
N GLU A 56 1.02 1.05 -15.49
CA GLU A 56 1.02 -0.05 -16.46
C GLU A 56 2.03 -1.15 -16.10
N ALA A 57 3.20 -0.77 -15.57
CA ALA A 57 4.23 -1.71 -15.15
C ALA A 57 3.74 -2.62 -14.02
N ILE A 58 3.12 -2.08 -12.96
CA ILE A 58 2.63 -2.90 -11.85
C ILE A 58 1.50 -3.83 -12.28
N PHE A 59 0.63 -3.41 -13.21
CA PHE A 59 -0.41 -4.28 -13.76
C PHE A 59 0.19 -5.43 -14.58
N ARG A 60 1.24 -5.17 -15.36
CA ARG A 60 1.98 -6.22 -16.08
C ARG A 60 2.68 -7.18 -15.11
N ALA A 61 3.40 -6.66 -14.13
CA ALA A 61 4.06 -7.45 -13.08
C ALA A 61 3.05 -8.33 -12.32
N SER A 62 1.86 -7.79 -12.02
CA SER A 62 0.77 -8.55 -11.41
C SER A 62 0.29 -9.69 -12.30
N LYS A 63 0.14 -9.44 -13.61
CA LYS A 63 -0.24 -10.50 -14.55
C LYS A 63 0.81 -11.60 -14.61
N GLU A 64 2.09 -11.25 -14.74
CA GLU A 64 3.19 -12.21 -14.73
C GLU A 64 3.22 -13.06 -13.45
N LEU A 65 2.96 -12.43 -12.30
CA LEU A 65 2.86 -13.12 -11.01
C LEU A 65 1.71 -14.14 -10.99
N PHE A 66 0.52 -13.77 -11.47
CA PHE A 66 -0.64 -14.67 -11.45
C PHE A 66 -0.60 -15.74 -12.54
N ASP A 67 0.13 -15.52 -13.64
CA ASP A 67 0.38 -16.51 -14.69
C ASP A 67 1.37 -17.62 -14.26
N LEU A 68 2.07 -17.45 -13.12
CA LEU A 68 2.91 -18.51 -12.56
C LEU A 68 2.11 -19.78 -12.22
N PRO A 69 2.72 -20.98 -12.37
CA PRO A 69 2.14 -22.22 -11.90
C PRO A 69 1.73 -22.15 -10.42
N THR A 70 0.55 -22.67 -10.08
CA THR A 70 0.00 -22.65 -8.71
C THR A 70 0.98 -23.20 -7.68
N HIS A 71 1.70 -24.28 -8.00
CA HIS A 71 2.66 -24.89 -7.07
C HIS A 71 3.82 -23.95 -6.67
N LEU A 72 4.22 -23.02 -7.54
CA LEU A 72 5.21 -21.99 -7.21
C LEU A 72 4.58 -20.92 -6.31
N LYS A 73 3.38 -20.45 -6.68
CA LYS A 73 2.65 -19.46 -5.88
C LYS A 73 2.41 -19.94 -4.44
N THR A 74 2.09 -21.23 -4.25
CA THR A 74 1.90 -21.83 -2.91
C THR A 74 3.16 -21.88 -2.05
N LEU A 75 4.36 -21.67 -2.61
CA LEU A 75 5.59 -21.53 -1.82
C LEU A 75 5.60 -20.24 -1.00
N ASN A 76 4.82 -19.23 -1.42
CA ASN A 76 4.65 -18.00 -0.65
C ASN A 76 3.79 -18.27 0.60
N THR A 77 4.41 -18.69 1.68
CA THR A 77 3.76 -18.93 2.97
C THR A 77 4.09 -17.79 3.93
N SER A 78 3.16 -17.50 4.85
CA SER A 78 3.37 -16.53 5.92
C SER A 78 2.64 -16.99 7.17
N ASP A 79 3.28 -16.80 8.33
CA ASP A 79 2.64 -16.98 9.64
C ASP A 79 1.66 -15.84 9.97
N LYS A 80 1.71 -14.74 9.20
CA LYS A 80 0.80 -13.60 9.33
C LYS A 80 -0.49 -13.92 8.55
N PRO A 81 -1.67 -13.79 9.18
CA PRO A 81 -2.93 -14.02 8.49
C PRO A 81 -3.04 -13.20 7.21
N SER A 82 -3.35 -13.86 6.09
CA SER A 82 -3.54 -13.24 4.76
C SER A 82 -2.29 -12.66 4.08
N HIS A 83 -1.07 -12.96 4.54
CA HIS A 83 0.17 -12.45 3.93
C HIS A 83 0.87 -13.47 3.00
N GLY A 84 0.44 -14.73 2.98
CA GLY A 84 0.90 -15.74 2.01
C GLY A 84 0.04 -15.81 0.75
N TYR A 85 0.20 -16.88 -0.01
CA TYR A 85 -0.71 -17.25 -1.09
C TYR A 85 -2.09 -17.59 -0.52
N VAL A 86 -3.11 -16.97 -1.11
CA VAL A 86 -4.51 -17.28 -0.84
C VAL A 86 -5.19 -17.57 -2.16
N GLY A 87 -5.60 -18.81 -2.36
CA GLY A 87 -6.29 -19.28 -3.55
C GLY A 87 -6.77 -20.71 -3.35
N GLN A 88 -7.48 -21.26 -4.34
CA GLN A 88 -8.03 -22.63 -4.27
C GLN A 88 -8.99 -22.85 -3.08
N ASP A 89 -9.61 -21.79 -2.56
CA ASP A 89 -10.61 -21.87 -1.50
C ASP A 89 -11.97 -22.25 -2.10
N ALA A 90 -12.53 -23.38 -1.67
CA ALA A 90 -13.83 -23.85 -2.12
C ALA A 90 -14.98 -22.87 -1.82
N ILE A 91 -14.84 -22.06 -0.77
CA ILE A 91 -15.82 -21.03 -0.40
C ILE A 91 -15.66 -19.78 -1.29
N LYS A 92 -14.43 -19.49 -1.76
CA LYS A 92 -14.11 -18.31 -2.57
C LYS A 92 -13.30 -18.69 -3.82
N PRO A 93 -13.87 -19.48 -4.75
CA PRO A 93 -13.12 -20.07 -5.86
C PRO A 93 -12.61 -19.05 -6.89
N LEU A 94 -13.18 -17.84 -6.92
CA LEU A 94 -12.80 -16.77 -7.85
C LEU A 94 -11.69 -15.86 -7.31
N ARG A 95 -11.20 -16.11 -6.08
CA ARG A 95 -10.21 -15.23 -5.43
C ARG A 95 -8.83 -15.90 -5.43
N GLU A 96 -7.86 -15.17 -5.95
CA GLU A 96 -6.44 -15.46 -5.78
C GLU A 96 -5.71 -14.19 -5.31
N ALA A 97 -4.77 -14.33 -4.38
CA ALA A 97 -3.97 -13.23 -3.85
C ALA A 97 -2.61 -13.73 -3.33
N LEU A 98 -1.60 -12.87 -3.37
CA LEU A 98 -0.30 -13.09 -2.77
C LEU A 98 0.11 -11.83 -2.00
N GLY A 99 0.48 -11.99 -0.73
CA GLY A 99 1.11 -10.92 0.03
C GLY A 99 2.62 -10.90 -0.18
N ILE A 100 3.19 -9.69 -0.18
CA ILE A 100 4.64 -9.46 -0.15
C ILE A 100 4.96 -8.85 1.20
N GLU A 101 5.72 -9.56 2.03
CA GLU A 101 6.16 -9.03 3.31
C GLU A 101 7.26 -7.99 3.14
N ASP A 102 7.16 -6.91 3.91
CA ASP A 102 8.09 -5.78 3.86
C ASP A 102 8.25 -5.20 2.44
N ALA A 103 7.16 -5.14 1.67
CA ALA A 103 7.18 -4.72 0.27
C ALA A 103 7.80 -3.32 0.02
N THR A 104 7.92 -2.48 1.06
CA THR A 104 8.59 -1.18 1.00
C THR A 104 10.11 -1.25 1.14
N THR A 105 10.69 -2.43 1.38
CA THR A 105 12.14 -2.65 1.51
C THR A 105 12.68 -3.48 0.35
N GLU A 106 13.94 -3.25 0.02
CA GLU A 106 14.62 -4.00 -1.05
C GLU A 106 14.67 -5.49 -0.70
N GLU A 107 15.00 -5.80 0.55
CA GLU A 107 15.15 -7.17 1.04
C GLU A 107 13.82 -7.92 1.04
N GLY A 108 12.70 -7.24 1.33
CA GLY A 108 11.36 -7.82 1.29
C GLY A 108 10.99 -8.30 -0.10
N VAL A 109 11.14 -7.40 -1.08
CA VAL A 109 10.83 -7.70 -2.48
C VAL A 109 11.83 -8.69 -3.08
N GLN A 110 13.12 -8.61 -2.74
CA GLN A 110 14.13 -9.57 -3.19
C GLN A 110 13.85 -10.98 -2.70
N ARG A 111 13.47 -11.17 -1.42
CA ARG A 111 13.09 -12.48 -0.88
C ARG A 111 11.92 -13.06 -1.67
N PHE A 112 10.87 -12.27 -1.86
CA PHE A 112 9.68 -12.70 -2.60
C PHE A 112 9.99 -13.05 -4.06
N THR A 113 10.80 -12.22 -4.72
CA THR A 113 11.18 -12.44 -6.13
C THR A 113 12.02 -13.69 -6.28
N THR A 114 13.02 -13.89 -5.42
CA THR A 114 13.91 -15.07 -5.46
C THR A 114 13.13 -16.36 -5.20
N LEU A 115 12.12 -16.31 -4.33
CA LEU A 115 11.26 -17.45 -4.00
C LEU A 115 10.49 -17.95 -5.23
N LEU A 116 9.92 -17.04 -6.01
CA LEU A 116 9.05 -17.36 -7.15
C LEU A 116 9.81 -17.48 -8.47
N TRP A 117 10.92 -16.76 -8.60
CA TRP A 117 11.83 -16.77 -9.74
C TRP A 117 13.28 -16.99 -9.27
N PRO A 118 13.70 -18.25 -9.02
CA PRO A 118 15.06 -18.55 -8.56
C PRO A 118 16.17 -18.11 -9.53
N SER A 119 15.84 -17.94 -10.82
CA SER A 119 16.75 -17.43 -11.85
C SER A 119 16.77 -15.90 -11.96
N GLY A 120 16.02 -15.20 -11.11
CA GLY A 120 15.86 -13.74 -11.14
C GLY A 120 14.68 -13.27 -11.98
N ASN A 121 14.19 -12.08 -11.66
CA ASN A 121 13.20 -11.33 -12.43
C ASN A 121 13.33 -9.83 -12.07
N ASP A 122 14.38 -9.19 -12.61
CA ASP A 122 14.74 -7.81 -12.26
C ASP A 122 13.62 -6.83 -12.59
N SER A 123 12.93 -7.02 -13.73
CA SER A 123 11.82 -6.16 -14.12
C SER A 123 10.65 -6.21 -13.12
N PHE A 124 10.29 -7.39 -12.61
CA PHE A 124 9.27 -7.52 -11.57
C PHE A 124 9.74 -6.86 -10.27
N HIS A 125 10.97 -7.17 -9.86
CA HIS A 125 11.58 -6.67 -8.63
C HIS A 125 11.60 -5.14 -8.57
N GLU A 126 12.21 -4.50 -9.57
CA GLU A 126 12.32 -3.04 -9.67
C GLU A 126 10.94 -2.37 -9.66
N THR A 127 10.00 -2.91 -10.45
CA THR A 127 8.63 -2.38 -10.53
C THR A 127 7.92 -2.44 -9.18
N VAL A 128 8.00 -3.57 -8.48
CA VAL A 128 7.32 -3.75 -7.18
C VAL A 128 7.98 -2.88 -6.11
N VAL A 129 9.30 -2.77 -6.10
CA VAL A 129 10.04 -1.88 -5.19
C VAL A 129 9.59 -0.42 -5.39
N GLU A 130 9.59 0.06 -6.63
CA GLU A 130 9.20 1.44 -6.95
C GLU A 130 7.74 1.70 -6.56
N TYR A 131 6.82 0.83 -7.02
CA TYR A 131 5.39 0.94 -6.72
C TYR A 131 5.12 0.96 -5.21
N SER A 132 5.72 0.03 -4.46
CA SER A 132 5.49 -0.11 -3.03
C SER A 132 6.05 1.08 -2.24
N LYS A 133 7.20 1.63 -2.65
CA LYS A 133 7.76 2.85 -2.04
C LYS A 133 6.84 4.05 -2.24
N VAL A 134 6.25 4.22 -3.44
CA VAL A 134 5.31 5.31 -3.72
C VAL A 134 4.03 5.17 -2.88
N VAL A 135 3.38 4.00 -2.93
CA VAL A 135 2.11 3.77 -2.21
C VAL A 135 2.31 3.79 -0.69
N GLY A 136 3.34 3.13 -0.17
CA GLY A 136 3.66 3.12 1.26
C GLY A 136 4.09 4.50 1.78
N GLY A 137 4.75 5.30 0.95
CA GLY A 137 5.07 6.69 1.28
C GLY A 137 3.81 7.55 1.45
N LEU A 138 2.85 7.42 0.53
CA LEU A 138 1.58 8.12 0.59
C LEU A 138 0.72 7.68 1.80
N ASP A 139 0.62 6.38 2.06
CA ASP A 139 -0.05 5.84 3.27
C ASP A 139 0.53 6.46 4.54
N GLY A 140 1.87 6.48 4.66
CA GLY A 140 2.56 7.09 5.79
C GLY A 140 2.30 8.60 5.91
N VAL A 141 2.13 9.33 4.80
CA VAL A 141 1.74 10.75 4.81
C VAL A 141 0.32 10.92 5.33
N VAL A 142 -0.64 10.16 4.79
CA VAL A 142 -2.06 10.23 5.16
C VAL A 142 -2.24 9.91 6.65
N ILE A 143 -1.59 8.85 7.15
CA ILE A 143 -1.67 8.51 8.58
C ILE A 143 -1.12 9.65 9.46
N ARG A 144 -0.01 10.29 9.07
CA ARG A 144 0.51 11.44 9.82
C ARG A 144 -0.47 12.61 9.84
N MET A 145 -1.08 12.93 8.70
CA MET A 145 -2.10 13.99 8.62
C MET A 145 -3.26 13.70 9.58
N VAL A 146 -3.80 12.49 9.53
CA VAL A 146 -4.89 12.04 10.41
C VAL A 146 -4.49 12.14 11.89
N CYS A 147 -3.33 11.58 12.26
CA CYS A 147 -2.84 11.62 13.63
C CYS A 147 -2.61 13.05 14.15
N GLU A 148 -2.17 13.96 13.28
CA GLU A 148 -1.93 15.36 13.63
C GLU A 148 -3.25 16.11 13.87
N VAL A 149 -4.26 15.94 13.00
CA VAL A 149 -5.59 16.55 13.19
C VAL A 149 -6.24 16.07 14.50
N TYR A 150 -6.13 14.79 14.82
CA TYR A 150 -6.68 14.24 16.07
C TYR A 150 -5.78 14.45 17.30
N GLY A 151 -4.59 15.05 17.15
CA GLY A 151 -3.69 15.32 18.27
C GLY A 151 -3.04 14.08 18.90
N ILE A 152 -2.98 12.96 18.19
CA ILE A 152 -2.48 11.65 18.68
C ILE A 152 -1.09 11.27 18.12
N ARG A 153 -0.40 12.21 17.46
CA ARG A 153 0.87 11.96 16.77
C ARG A 153 1.94 11.31 17.67
N SER A 154 2.13 11.81 18.89
CA SER A 154 3.13 11.29 19.83
C SER A 154 2.86 9.83 20.24
N SER A 155 1.59 9.49 20.47
CA SER A 155 1.16 8.12 20.75
C SER A 155 1.38 7.20 19.55
N TYR A 156 1.07 7.68 18.34
CA TYR A 156 1.31 6.93 17.11
C TYR A 156 2.80 6.63 16.88
N GLU A 157 3.66 7.65 16.98
CA GLU A 157 5.11 7.48 16.81
C GLU A 157 5.69 6.47 17.81
N SER A 158 5.26 6.52 19.07
CA SER A 158 5.67 5.57 20.11
C SER A 158 5.30 4.12 19.78
N LEU A 159 4.09 3.88 19.26
CA LEU A 159 3.61 2.54 18.87
C LEU A 159 4.30 2.04 17.60
N HIS A 160 4.47 2.89 16.60
CA HIS A 160 5.09 2.53 15.33
C HIS A 160 6.58 2.19 15.51
N MET A 161 7.29 2.90 16.39
CA MET A 161 8.68 2.59 16.74
C MET A 161 8.81 1.28 17.54
N LYS A 162 7.81 0.92 18.36
CA LYS A 162 7.77 -0.36 19.09
C LYS A 162 7.48 -1.54 18.17
N ARG A 163 6.62 -1.38 17.16
CA ARG A 163 6.40 -2.41 16.13
C ARG A 163 7.69 -2.78 15.41
N ARG A 164 8.54 -1.81 15.04
CA ARG A 164 9.84 -2.12 14.40
C ARG A 164 10.83 -2.89 15.29
N ARG A 165 10.78 -2.75 16.61
CA ARG A 165 11.67 -3.48 17.53
C ARG A 165 11.20 -4.89 17.86
N THR A 166 9.90 -5.14 17.82
CA THR A 166 9.32 -6.47 18.09
C THR A 166 9.49 -7.45 16.93
N PHE A 167 10.08 -7.02 15.80
CA PHE A 167 10.44 -7.88 14.66
C PHE A 167 11.93 -8.28 14.62
N PHE A 168 12.76 -7.81 15.56
CA PHE A 168 14.19 -8.20 15.64
C PHE A 168 14.51 -9.13 16.81
N ASP A 169 13.58 -9.32 17.75
CA ASP A 169 13.76 -10.16 18.96
C ASP A 169 12.77 -11.35 18.99
N SER A 170 12.55 -12.03 17.86
CA SER A 170 11.81 -13.29 17.81
C SER A 170 12.40 -14.24 16.78
#